data_AF-A0A967HF11-F1
#
_entry.id   AF-A0A967HF11-F1
#
_cell.length_a   1.000
_cell.length_b   1.000
_cell.length_c   1.000
_cell.angle_alpha   90.00
_cell.angle_beta   90.00
_cell.angle_gamma   90.00
#
_symmetry.space_group_name_H-M   'P 1'
#
loop_
_entity.id
_entity.type
_entity.pdbx_description
1 polymer ?
#
loop_
_entity_poly.entity_id
_entity_poly.type
_entity_poly.pdbx_seq_one_letter_code
_entity_poly.pdbx_strand_id
1 'polypeptide(L)'
;DVHDQAAFDALQAKLVPLWRSIQRLNQDEQTIVVVPSADIDIELPADVLQAYEERYLFLLMLLRQPRARMIYVTGQAIHPDIVDYYLDL
;
A
#
# COMPACT_ATOMS: atom_id res chain seq x y z
N ASP A 1 2.40 -21.55 18.74
CA ASP A 1 1.28 -21.73 19.68
C ASP A 1 0.03 -22.10 18.88
N VAL A 2 -0.80 -23.06 19.31
CA VAL A 2 -1.93 -23.55 18.47
C VAL A 2 -3.00 -22.46 18.27
N HIS A 3 -3.10 -21.50 19.20
CA HIS A 3 -3.95 -20.31 19.05
C HIS A 3 -3.52 -19.38 17.91
N ASP A 4 -2.22 -19.31 17.62
CA ASP A 4 -1.69 -18.49 16.52
C ASP A 4 -2.09 -19.09 15.16
N GLN A 5 -2.07 -20.42 15.04
CA GLN A 5 -2.41 -21.10 13.79
C GLN A 5 -3.89 -20.94 13.44
N ALA A 6 -4.81 -21.15 14.40
CA ALA A 6 -6.24 -21.00 14.12
C ALA A 6 -6.62 -19.55 13.77
N ALA A 7 -6.00 -18.55 14.42
CA ALA A 7 -6.20 -17.15 14.10
C ALA A 7 -5.63 -16.81 12.70
N PHE A 8 -4.45 -17.34 12.38
CA PHE A 8 -3.83 -17.19 11.07
C PHE A 8 -4.68 -17.82 9.95
N ASP A 9 -5.19 -19.03 10.17
CA ASP A 9 -6.06 -19.72 9.20
C ASP A 9 -7.37 -18.94 8.96
N ALA A 10 -7.94 -18.35 10.02
CA ALA A 10 -9.10 -17.48 9.91
C ALA A 10 -8.80 -16.18 9.14
N LEU A 11 -7.58 -15.65 9.23
CA LEU A 11 -7.13 -14.53 8.39
C LEU A 11 -6.93 -14.96 6.93
N GLN A 12 -6.27 -16.09 6.70
CA GLN A 12 -6.07 -16.66 5.36
C GLN A 12 -7.38 -16.89 4.62
N ALA A 13 -8.41 -17.40 5.31
CA ALA A 13 -9.73 -17.64 4.72
C ALA A 13 -10.39 -16.36 4.16
N LYS A 14 -10.03 -15.17 4.70
CA LYS A 14 -10.53 -13.88 4.21
C LYS A 14 -9.88 -13.44 2.90
N LEU A 15 -8.72 -13.98 2.54
CA LEU A 15 -7.98 -13.57 1.34
C LEU A 15 -8.67 -14.01 0.05
N VAL A 16 -9.31 -15.18 0.02
CA VAL A 16 -10.01 -15.69 -1.17
C VAL A 16 -11.15 -14.77 -1.63
N PRO A 17 -12.11 -14.37 -0.76
CA PRO A 17 -13.14 -13.42 -1.17
C PRO A 17 -12.58 -12.03 -1.45
N LEU A 18 -11.56 -11.58 -0.71
CA LEU A 18 -10.90 -10.30 -0.96
C LEU A 18 -10.27 -10.23 -2.35
N TRP A 19 -9.52 -11.28 -2.74
CA TRP A 19 -8.94 -11.41 -4.07
C TRP A 19 -10.00 -11.29 -5.17
N ARG A 20 -11.17 -11.91 -4.96
CA ARG A 20 -12.27 -11.84 -5.94
C ARG A 20 -12.81 -10.43 -6.15
N SER A 21 -12.77 -9.59 -5.12
CA SER A 21 -13.11 -8.16 -5.25
C SER A 21 -11.97 -7.42 -5.95
N ILE A 22 -10.72 -7.52 -5.49
CA ILE A 22 -9.62 -6.67 -5.99
C ILE A 22 -9.05 -7.07 -7.37
N GLN A 23 -9.33 -8.26 -7.88
CA GLN A 23 -8.78 -8.75 -9.15
C GLN A 23 -9.22 -7.96 -10.40
N ARG A 24 -10.25 -7.10 -10.29
CA ARG A 24 -10.75 -6.24 -11.38
C ARG A 24 -11.24 -4.92 -10.82
N LEU A 25 -11.24 -3.88 -11.65
CA LEU A 25 -11.91 -2.63 -11.33
C LEU A 25 -13.39 -2.88 -11.08
N ASN A 26 -13.90 -2.41 -9.94
CA ASN A 26 -15.28 -2.60 -9.52
C ASN A 26 -15.84 -1.32 -8.86
N GLN A 27 -16.96 -1.39 -8.15
CA GLN A 27 -17.56 -0.23 -7.45
C GLN A 27 -17.56 -0.40 -5.92
N ASP A 28 -16.91 -1.45 -5.43
CA ASP A 28 -16.78 -1.74 -4.02
C ASP A 28 -15.91 -0.67 -3.36
N GLU A 29 -16.25 -0.31 -2.13
CA GLU A 29 -15.42 0.57 -1.32
C GLU A 29 -14.17 -0.18 -0.87
N GLN A 30 -13.00 0.41 -1.13
CA GLN A 30 -11.71 -0.22 -0.85
C GLN A 30 -10.79 0.77 -0.16
N THR A 31 -10.26 0.38 1.01
CA THR A 31 -9.16 1.09 1.65
C THR A 31 -7.87 0.32 1.38
N ILE A 32 -6.92 0.96 0.71
CA ILE A 32 -5.62 0.40 0.35
C ILE A 32 -4.58 1.06 1.25
N VAL A 33 -3.89 0.26 2.06
CA VAL A 33 -2.80 0.74 2.91
C VAL A 33 -1.49 0.28 2.27
N VAL A 34 -0.66 1.23 1.86
CA VAL A 34 0.67 0.97 1.30
C VAL A 34 1.67 1.13 2.44
N VAL A 35 2.28 0.00 2.82
CA VAL A 35 3.35 -0.05 3.81
C VAL A 35 4.63 -0.49 3.09
N PRO A 36 5.66 0.36 3.00
CA PRO A 36 6.96 -0.01 2.48
C PRO A 36 7.54 -1.16 3.31
N SER A 37 7.82 -2.29 2.66
CA SER A 37 8.47 -3.45 3.28
C SER A 37 9.99 -3.36 3.13
N ALA A 38 10.54 -2.18 3.38
CA ALA A 38 11.97 -1.95 3.23
C ALA A 38 12.71 -2.54 4.43
N ASP A 39 12.96 -3.85 4.41
CA ASP A 39 13.98 -4.48 5.25
C ASP A 39 15.34 -4.13 4.65
N ILE A 40 15.89 -3.00 5.08
CA ILE A 40 17.22 -2.60 4.66
C ILE A 40 18.19 -2.94 5.80
N ASP A 41 18.93 -4.03 5.63
CA ASP A 41 20.00 -4.47 6.55
C ASP A 41 21.19 -3.48 6.64
N ILE A 42 21.07 -2.32 6.00
CA ILE A 42 22.09 -1.30 5.88
C ILE A 42 21.43 0.04 6.19
N GLU A 43 22.04 0.82 7.08
CA GLU A 43 21.56 2.16 7.40
C GLU A 43 21.72 3.06 6.16
N LEU A 44 20.60 3.39 5.51
CA LEU A 44 20.62 4.29 4.35
C LEU A 44 20.49 5.74 4.79
N PRO A 45 21.12 6.67 4.05
CA PRO A 45 20.82 8.08 4.17
C PRO A 45 19.32 8.35 3.98
N ALA A 46 18.80 9.35 4.69
CA ALA A 46 17.36 9.66 4.71
C ALA A 46 16.80 9.99 3.31
N ASP A 47 17.56 10.72 2.50
CA ASP A 47 17.21 11.06 1.12
C ASP A 47 17.11 9.82 0.22
N VAL A 48 17.99 8.83 0.42
CA VAL A 48 17.93 7.56 -0.31
C VAL A 48 16.69 6.78 0.11
N LEU A 49 16.41 6.69 1.41
CA LEU A 49 15.22 6.00 1.92
C LEU A 49 13.93 6.66 1.40
N GLN A 50 13.86 7.99 1.41
CA GLN A 50 12.74 8.74 0.86
C GLN A 50 12.54 8.43 -0.63
N ALA A 51 13.62 8.43 -1.43
CA ALA A 51 13.53 8.08 -2.84
C ALA A 51 13.03 6.64 -3.06
N TYR A 52 13.37 5.69 -2.17
CA TYR A 52 12.82 4.33 -2.22
C TYR A 52 11.31 4.30 -1.92
N GLU A 53 10.86 5.04 -0.92
CA GLU A 53 9.45 5.14 -0.56
C GLU A 53 8.63 5.80 -1.68
N GLU A 54 9.14 6.88 -2.27
CA GLU A 54 8.50 7.60 -3.38
C GLU A 54 8.28 6.72 -4.61
N ARG A 55 9.12 5.70 -4.84
CA ARG A 55 8.89 4.75 -5.95
C ARG A 55 7.53 4.09 -5.83
N TYR A 56 7.06 3.78 -4.61
CA TYR A 56 5.75 3.16 -4.39
C TYR A 56 4.57 4.07 -4.74
N LEU A 57 4.79 5.35 -5.05
CA LEU A 57 3.76 6.23 -5.62
C LEU A 57 3.28 5.74 -6.99
N PHE A 58 4.00 4.80 -7.65
CA PHE A 58 3.46 4.09 -8.81
C PHE A 58 2.10 3.42 -8.52
N LEU A 59 1.83 3.04 -7.27
CA LEU A 59 0.55 2.45 -6.84
C LEU A 59 -0.62 3.45 -6.82
N LEU A 60 -0.37 4.76 -6.95
CA LEU A 60 -1.44 5.76 -7.11
C LEU A 60 -2.32 5.46 -8.33
N MET A 61 -1.82 4.70 -9.31
CA MET A 61 -2.65 4.20 -10.43
C MET A 61 -3.87 3.38 -9.95
N LEU A 62 -3.82 2.82 -8.74
CA LEU A 62 -4.94 2.10 -8.13
C LEU A 62 -6.10 3.03 -7.73
N LEU A 63 -5.88 4.35 -7.62
CA LEU A 63 -6.97 5.33 -7.45
C LEU A 63 -7.93 5.38 -8.64
N ARG A 64 -7.58 4.72 -9.76
CA ARG A 64 -8.54 4.46 -10.85
C ARG A 64 -9.71 3.58 -10.41
N GLN A 65 -9.55 2.82 -9.31
CA GLN A 65 -10.64 2.11 -8.65
C GLN A 65 -11.62 3.14 -8.06
N PRO A 66 -12.88 3.13 -8.51
CA PRO A 66 -13.93 3.95 -7.93
C PRO A 66 -13.99 3.75 -6.41
N ARG A 67 -14.13 4.85 -5.67
CA ARG A 67 -14.24 4.83 -4.19
C ARG A 67 -13.05 4.20 -3.47
N ALA A 68 -11.87 4.18 -4.11
CA ALA A 68 -10.64 3.82 -3.43
C ALA A 68 -10.21 4.94 -2.48
N ARG A 69 -9.82 4.55 -1.27
CA ARG A 69 -9.10 5.39 -0.31
C ARG A 69 -7.70 4.82 -0.13
N MET A 70 -6.68 5.55 -0.55
CA MET A 70 -5.30 5.15 -0.34
C MET A 70 -4.70 5.83 0.90
N ILE A 71 -3.94 5.07 1.68
CA ILE A 71 -3.19 5.55 2.85
C ILE A 71 -1.75 5.06 2.67
N TYR A 72 -0.82 5.99 2.51
CA TYR A 72 0.61 5.69 2.49
C TYR A 72 1.17 5.85 3.90
N VAL A 73 1.97 4.87 4.33
CA VAL A 73 2.75 4.93 5.56
C VAL A 73 4.20 5.10 5.16
N THR A 74 4.79 6.26 5.43
CA THR A 74 6.16 6.58 5.02
C THR A 74 6.98 7.05 6.22
N GLY A 75 8.29 6.78 6.19
CA GLY A 75 9.23 7.21 7.22
C GLY A 75 9.43 8.73 7.21
N GLN A 76 9.29 9.36 6.04
CA GLN A 76 9.32 10.81 5.90
C GLN A 76 8.10 11.33 5.16
N ALA A 77 7.76 12.61 5.38
CA ALA A 77 6.67 13.25 4.67
C ALA A 77 7.02 13.38 3.18
N ILE A 78 6.15 12.89 2.30
CA ILE A 78 6.28 13.10 0.86
C ILE A 78 5.92 14.57 0.56
N HIS A 79 6.74 15.22 -0.26
CA HIS A 79 6.48 16.59 -0.67
C HIS A 79 5.18 16.66 -1.52
N PRO A 80 4.25 17.61 -1.27
CA PRO A 80 2.99 17.70 -2.00
C PRO A 80 3.16 17.74 -3.53
N ASP A 81 4.11 18.53 -4.04
CA ASP A 81 4.38 18.63 -5.48
C ASP A 81 4.72 17.28 -6.14
N ILE A 82 5.29 16.33 -5.40
CA ILE A 82 5.56 14.98 -5.93
C ILE A 82 4.25 14.23 -6.11
N VAL A 83 3.33 14.36 -5.15
CA VAL A 83 1.99 13.76 -5.25
C VAL A 83 1.22 14.36 -6.41
N ASP A 84 1.24 15.69 -6.55
CA ASP A 84 0.58 16.41 -7.63
C ASP A 84 1.15 15.98 -9.00
N TYR A 85 2.47 15.85 -9.11
CA TYR A 85 3.14 15.33 -10.31
C TYR A 85 2.65 13.93 -10.70
N TYR A 86 2.46 13.03 -9.74
CA TYR A 86 1.95 11.68 -10.02
C TYR A 86 0.45 11.64 -10.34
N LEU A 87 -0.31 12.63 -9.89
CA LEU A 87 -1.76 12.71 -10.09
C LEU A 87 -2.15 13.60 -11.29
N ASP A 88 -1.18 14.18 -11.99
CA ASP A 88 -1.40 15.19 -13.03
C ASP A 88 -2.31 16.34 -12.55
N LEU A 89 -2.14 16.79 -11.30
CA LEU A 89 -2.92 17.85 -10.66
C LEU A 89 -2.27 19.25 -10.80
#